data_AF-A0A961BN76-F1
#
_entry.id   AF-A0A961BN76-F1
#
_cell.length_a   1.000
_cell.length_b   1.000
_cell.length_c   1.000
_cell.angle_alpha   90.00
_cell.angle_beta   90.00
_cell.angle_gamma   90.00
#
_symmetry.space_group_name_H-M   'P 1'
#
loop_
_entity.id
_entity.type
_entity.pdbx_description
1 polymer ?
#
loop_
_entity_poly.entity_id
_entity_poly.type
_entity_poly.pdbx_seq_one_letter_code
_entity_poly.pdbx_strand_id
1 'polypeptide(L)'
;DVGRLEKLIADRHGFTTEVFVRSETEMEALPQVNPFDGAEGKVELVFLGADPTDEVVSGIGTIATGPDTLRVIGREIWWLRPVPIDQSIPKETDLRRVLGADSTRRTFGTVEKIIAVMEAMRRA
;
A
#
# COMPACT_ATOMS: atom_id res chain seq x y z
N ASP A 1 -3.79 0.41 -19.31
CA ASP A 1 -2.32 0.41 -19.39
C ASP A 1 -1.78 1.51 -18.48
N VAL A 2 -0.93 1.14 -17.52
CA VAL A 2 -0.39 2.03 -16.47
C VAL A 2 0.59 3.03 -17.08
N GLY A 3 1.49 2.59 -17.98
CA GLY A 3 2.47 3.49 -18.61
C GLY A 3 1.81 4.61 -19.41
N ARG A 4 0.65 4.34 -20.03
CA ARG A 4 -0.16 5.39 -20.66
C ARG A 4 -0.67 6.43 -19.67
N LEU A 5 -1.08 6.04 -18.47
CA LEU A 5 -1.57 6.98 -17.44
C LEU A 5 -0.44 7.87 -16.92
N GLU A 6 0.72 7.28 -16.64
CA GLU A 6 1.91 8.01 -16.18
C GLU A 6 2.37 9.03 -17.21
N LYS A 7 2.39 8.64 -18.50
CA LYS A 7 2.66 9.57 -19.60
C LYS A 7 1.65 10.71 -19.67
N LEU A 8 0.35 10.42 -19.55
CA LEU A 8 -0.68 11.47 -19.57
C LEU A 8 -0.54 12.45 -18.39
N ILE A 9 -0.13 11.97 -17.22
CA ILE A 9 0.15 12.83 -16.06
C ILE A 9 1.36 13.71 -16.36
N ALA A 10 2.44 13.15 -16.89
CA ALA A 10 3.64 13.89 -17.24
C ALA A 10 3.35 14.96 -18.31
N ASP A 11 2.68 14.59 -19.39
CA ASP A 11 2.36 15.50 -20.51
C ASP A 11 1.44 16.65 -20.06
N ARG A 12 0.51 16.41 -19.11
CA ARG A 12 -0.46 17.42 -18.65
C ARG A 12 0.04 18.27 -17.49
N HIS A 13 0.83 17.69 -16.59
CA HIS A 13 1.17 18.32 -15.31
C HIS A 13 2.68 18.59 -15.14
N GLY A 14 3.53 18.13 -16.06
CA GLY A 14 4.96 18.45 -16.08
C GLY A 14 5.79 17.67 -15.06
N PHE A 15 5.26 16.59 -14.46
CA PHE A 15 6.00 15.71 -13.56
C PHE A 15 5.65 14.24 -13.78
N THR A 16 6.62 13.36 -13.57
CA THR A 16 6.42 11.91 -13.59
C THR A 16 6.07 11.41 -12.20
N THR A 17 5.18 10.43 -12.12
CA THR A 17 4.84 9.71 -10.88
C THR A 17 4.51 8.28 -11.23
N GLU A 18 4.79 7.36 -10.33
CA GLU A 18 4.29 5.99 -10.42
C GLU A 18 2.77 5.97 -10.23
N VAL A 19 2.09 5.11 -10.99
CA VAL A 19 0.64 4.93 -10.91
C VAL A 19 0.29 3.50 -10.52
N PHE A 20 -0.53 3.36 -9.48
CA PHE A 20 -1.00 2.08 -8.98
C PHE A 20 -2.49 1.95 -9.30
N VAL A 21 -2.86 0.91 -10.03
CA VAL A 21 -4.25 0.63 -10.42
C VAL A 21 -4.74 -0.62 -9.69
N ARG A 22 -5.94 -0.53 -9.12
CA ARG A 22 -6.70 -1.65 -8.56
C ARG A 22 -8.11 -1.62 -9.12
N SER A 23 -8.63 -2.80 -9.40
CA SER A 23 -10.03 -3.04 -9.70
C SER A 23 -10.87 -2.89 -8.44
N GLU A 24 -12.17 -2.73 -8.64
CA GLU A 24 -13.13 -2.70 -7.53
C GLU A 24 -13.12 -3.98 -6.71
N THR A 25 -13.13 -5.14 -7.37
CA THR A 25 -13.08 -6.44 -6.69
C THR A 25 -11.81 -6.58 -5.84
N GLU A 26 -10.65 -6.13 -6.33
CA GLU A 26 -9.42 -6.14 -5.54
C GLU A 26 -9.54 -5.24 -4.30
N MET A 27 -10.10 -4.05 -4.43
CA MET A 27 -10.28 -3.11 -3.31
C MET A 27 -11.29 -3.63 -2.27
N GLU A 28 -12.43 -4.15 -2.72
CA GLU A 28 -13.49 -4.71 -1.86
C GLU A 28 -13.05 -5.97 -1.11
N ALA A 29 -12.06 -6.71 -1.62
CA ALA A 29 -11.51 -7.88 -0.95
C ALA A 29 -10.61 -7.50 0.24
N LEU A 30 -10.00 -6.31 0.25
CA LEU A 30 -9.00 -5.92 1.26
C LEU A 30 -9.50 -6.03 2.70
N PRO A 31 -10.72 -5.57 3.07
CA PRO A 31 -11.21 -5.73 4.43
C PRO A 31 -11.34 -7.18 4.89
N GLN A 32 -11.58 -8.11 3.96
CA GLN A 32 -11.76 -9.53 4.27
C GLN A 32 -10.43 -10.25 4.54
N VAL A 33 -9.31 -9.67 4.09
CA VAL A 33 -7.97 -10.26 4.22
C VAL A 33 -7.06 -9.47 5.15
N ASN A 34 -7.60 -8.51 5.90
CA ASN A 34 -6.83 -7.70 6.84
C ASN A 34 -6.23 -8.61 7.95
N PRO A 35 -4.90 -8.79 8.00
CA PRO A 35 -4.26 -9.67 8.98
C PRO A 35 -4.21 -9.06 10.40
N PHE A 36 -4.63 -7.81 10.55
CA PHE A 36 -4.56 -7.05 11.79
C PHE A 36 -5.94 -6.61 12.27
N ASP A 37 -7.00 -7.32 11.86
CA ASP A 37 -8.34 -7.08 12.39
C ASP A 37 -8.35 -7.24 13.91
N GLY A 38 -8.96 -6.26 14.60
CA GLY A 38 -8.97 -6.18 16.07
C GLY A 38 -7.63 -5.85 16.74
N ALA A 39 -6.54 -5.63 15.99
CA ALA A 39 -5.26 -5.26 16.57
C ALA A 39 -5.25 -3.78 17.04
N GLU A 40 -4.57 -3.52 18.16
CA GLU A 40 -4.36 -2.14 18.63
C GLU A 40 -3.28 -1.44 17.78
N GLY A 41 -3.63 -0.30 17.19
CA GLY A 41 -2.71 0.52 16.41
C GLY A 41 -3.30 1.05 15.11
N LYS A 42 -2.45 1.68 14.29
CA LYS A 42 -2.82 2.12 12.94
C LYS A 42 -2.39 1.10 11.92
N VAL A 43 -3.32 0.68 11.07
CA VAL A 43 -3.03 -0.19 9.92
C VAL A 43 -2.83 0.68 8.67
N GLU A 44 -1.72 0.45 7.98
CA GLU A 44 -1.39 1.05 6.69
C GLU A 44 -1.19 -0.04 5.64
N LEU A 45 -1.54 0.28 4.40
CA LEU A 45 -1.28 -0.55 3.24
C LEU A 45 -0.27 0.16 2.35
N VAL A 46 0.75 -0.56 1.94
CA VAL A 46 1.66 -0.17 0.86
C VAL A 46 1.26 -0.96 -0.37
N PHE A 47 0.76 -0.27 -1.39
CA PHE A 47 0.33 -0.87 -2.65
C PHE A 47 1.53 -1.08 -3.57
N LEU A 48 1.60 -2.28 -4.16
CA LEU A 48 2.66 -2.66 -5.10
C LEU A 48 2.16 -2.63 -6.56
N GLY A 49 3.05 -2.22 -7.47
CA GLY A 49 2.76 -2.12 -8.90
C GLY A 49 2.59 -3.50 -9.56
N ALA A 50 3.21 -4.53 -9.00
CA ALA A 50 3.15 -5.92 -9.44
C ALA A 50 3.18 -6.86 -8.23
N ASP A 51 3.10 -8.17 -8.45
CA ASP A 51 3.33 -9.15 -7.40
C ASP A 51 4.77 -9.03 -6.87
N PRO A 52 4.97 -9.07 -5.53
CA PRO A 52 6.30 -8.99 -4.94
C PRO A 52 7.10 -10.25 -5.28
N THR A 53 8.39 -10.10 -5.54
CA THR A 53 9.31 -11.25 -5.68
C THR A 53 9.63 -11.85 -4.30
N ASP A 54 10.18 -13.06 -4.28
CA ASP A 54 10.62 -13.71 -3.03
C ASP A 54 11.69 -12.87 -2.31
N GLU A 55 12.55 -12.16 -3.04
CA GLU A 55 13.52 -11.23 -2.48
C GLU A 55 12.84 -10.06 -1.76
N VAL A 56 11.79 -9.49 -2.37
CA VAL A 56 10.99 -8.43 -1.74
C VAL A 56 10.31 -8.97 -0.49
N VAL A 57 9.67 -10.14 -0.54
CA VAL A 57 8.99 -10.74 0.62
C VAL A 57 9.99 -10.96 1.77
N SER A 58 11.16 -11.52 1.48
CA SER A 58 12.24 -11.75 2.45
C SER A 58 12.79 -10.43 3.02
N GLY A 59 12.98 -9.43 2.15
CA GLY A 59 13.44 -8.10 2.54
C GLY A 59 12.46 -7.38 3.47
N ILE A 60 11.15 -7.50 3.22
CA ILE A 60 10.10 -6.97 4.11
C ILE A 60 10.17 -7.65 5.47
N GLY A 61 10.33 -8.98 5.51
CA GLY A 61 10.52 -9.72 6.76
C GLY A 61 11.75 -9.24 7.56
N THR A 62 12.81 -8.83 6.87
CA THR A 62 14.05 -8.34 7.49
C THR A 62 13.89 -6.94 8.10
N ILE A 63 13.11 -6.05 7.47
CA ILE A 63 12.90 -4.68 7.98
C ILE A 63 11.76 -4.59 8.99
N ALA A 64 10.91 -5.63 9.09
CA ALA A 64 9.82 -5.74 10.06
C ALA A 64 10.35 -5.89 11.49
N THR A 65 10.81 -4.79 12.05
CA THR A 65 11.53 -4.73 13.33
C THR A 65 10.90 -3.69 14.27
N GLY A 66 11.22 -3.80 15.55
CA GLY A 66 10.74 -2.87 16.57
C GLY A 66 9.26 -3.10 16.93
N PRO A 67 8.51 -2.02 17.21
CA PRO A 67 7.10 -2.13 17.58
C PRO A 67 6.21 -2.44 16.36
N ASP A 68 6.71 -2.28 15.15
CA ASP A 68 5.96 -2.43 13.92
C ASP A 68 5.87 -3.89 13.46
N THR A 69 4.72 -4.26 12.87
CA THR A 69 4.55 -5.57 12.22
C THR A 69 4.21 -5.38 10.75
N LEU A 70 4.94 -6.06 9.86
CA LEU A 70 4.69 -6.07 8.42
C LEU A 70 4.29 -7.48 7.97
N ARG A 71 3.35 -7.54 7.02
CA ARG A 71 2.89 -8.77 6.37
C ARG A 71 2.69 -8.50 4.87
N VAL A 72 3.23 -9.35 4.02
CA VAL A 72 2.99 -9.29 2.58
C VAL A 72 1.83 -10.22 2.25
N ILE A 73 0.77 -9.70 1.64
CA ILE A 73 -0.42 -10.46 1.21
C ILE A 73 -0.80 -9.95 -0.17
N GLY A 74 -0.74 -10.82 -1.18
CA GLY A 74 -1.00 -10.42 -2.56
C GLY A 74 -0.05 -9.31 -3.01
N ARG A 75 -0.61 -8.18 -3.45
CA ARG A 75 0.14 -7.02 -3.95
C ARG A 75 0.18 -5.88 -2.94
N GLU A 76 0.03 -6.21 -1.67
CA GLU A 76 -0.06 -5.27 -0.56
C GLU A 76 0.90 -5.68 0.55
N ILE A 77 1.62 -4.70 1.09
CA ILE A 77 2.30 -4.85 2.37
C ILE A 77 1.42 -4.19 3.42
N TRP A 78 0.89 -5.02 4.30
CA TRP A 78 0.14 -4.60 5.48
C TRP A 78 1.13 -4.23 6.57
N TRP A 79 0.96 -3.05 7.14
CA TRP A 79 1.82 -2.50 8.17
C TRP A 79 0.99 -2.07 9.39
N LEU A 80 1.09 -2.83 10.47
CA LEU A 80 0.55 -2.45 11.77
C LEU A 80 1.58 -1.59 12.52
N ARG A 81 1.16 -0.38 12.87
CA ARG A 81 1.93 0.59 13.66
C ARG A 81 1.24 0.85 15.00
N PRO A 82 1.68 0.21 16.09
CA PRO A 82 1.13 0.49 17.42
C PRO A 82 1.67 1.80 17.99
N VAL A 83 2.69 2.40 17.38
CA VAL A 83 3.31 3.67 17.77
C VAL A 83 3.13 4.78 16.71
N PRO A 84 3.32 6.06 17.07
CA PRO A 84 3.42 7.17 16.11
C PRO A 84 4.51 6.95 15.05
N ILE A 85 4.35 7.54 13.86
CA ILE A 85 5.20 7.26 12.68
C ILE A 85 6.67 7.67 12.85
N ASP A 86 6.93 8.69 13.65
CA ASP A 86 8.28 9.13 14.03
C ASP A 86 9.01 8.07 14.87
N GLN A 87 8.25 7.29 15.66
CA GLN A 87 8.75 6.19 16.51
C GLN A 87 8.77 4.83 15.80
N SER A 88 8.04 4.66 14.69
CA SER A 88 8.10 3.43 13.89
C SER A 88 9.51 3.17 13.38
N ILE A 89 9.99 1.92 13.43
CA ILE A 89 11.36 1.60 12.98
C ILE A 89 11.48 1.51 11.46
N PRO A 90 10.65 0.73 10.75
CA PRO A 90 10.71 0.71 9.30
C PRO A 90 10.49 2.13 8.78
N LYS A 91 11.46 2.67 8.03
CA LYS A 91 11.33 3.98 7.41
C LYS A 91 10.99 3.83 5.93
N GLU A 92 10.53 4.92 5.34
CA GLU A 92 10.24 4.96 3.91
C GLU A 92 11.48 4.65 3.05
N THR A 93 12.67 5.03 3.55
CA THR A 93 13.95 4.69 2.91
C THR A 93 14.24 3.19 2.90
N ASP A 94 13.85 2.47 3.97
CA ASP A 94 14.00 1.01 4.05
C ASP A 94 13.04 0.30 3.11
N LEU A 95 11.78 0.74 3.09
CA LEU A 95 10.78 0.24 2.15
C LEU A 95 11.25 0.44 0.70
N ARG A 96 11.63 1.66 0.31
CA ARG A 96 12.11 1.93 -1.05
C ARG A 96 13.35 1.09 -1.41
N ARG A 97 14.27 0.87 -0.46
CA ARG A 97 15.45 0.01 -0.68
C ARG A 97 15.06 -1.45 -0.92
N VAL A 98 14.09 -1.98 -0.18
CA VAL A 98 13.60 -3.35 -0.36
C VAL A 98 12.81 -3.50 -1.65
N LEU A 99 11.96 -2.52 -1.96
CA LEU A 99 11.08 -2.55 -3.13
C LEU A 99 11.81 -2.26 -4.44
N GLY A 100 12.93 -1.53 -4.38
CA GLY A 100 13.64 -1.07 -5.58
C GLY A 100 12.89 -0.02 -6.40
N ALA A 101 11.74 0.45 -5.90
CA ALA A 101 10.83 1.39 -6.55
C ALA A 101 10.10 2.22 -5.47
N ASP A 102 9.40 3.27 -5.90
CA ASP A 102 8.51 3.98 -5.00
C ASP A 102 7.27 3.13 -4.69
N SER A 103 6.46 3.61 -3.74
CA SER A 103 5.26 2.90 -3.34
C SER A 103 4.18 3.85 -2.87
N THR A 104 2.91 3.46 -3.07
CA THR A 104 1.79 4.25 -2.54
C THR A 104 1.34 3.68 -1.22
N ARG A 105 1.49 4.48 -0.16
CA ARG A 105 1.04 4.13 1.19
C ARG A 105 -0.26 4.84 1.56
N ARG A 106 -1.21 4.12 2.14
CA ARG A 106 -2.49 4.67 2.63
C ARG A 106 -2.85 4.03 3.97
N THR A 107 -3.51 4.78 4.83
CA THR A 107 -4.13 4.19 6.03
C THR A 107 -5.31 3.31 5.62
N PHE A 108 -5.60 2.27 6.40
CA PHE A 108 -6.75 1.40 6.13
C PHE A 108 -8.07 2.19 6.11
N GLY A 109 -8.24 3.17 7.01
CA GLY A 109 -9.39 4.07 6.97
C GLY A 109 -9.49 4.94 5.70
N THR A 110 -8.39 5.17 4.98
CA THR A 110 -8.44 5.81 3.65
C THR A 110 -8.88 4.80 2.59
N VAL A 111 -8.43 3.55 2.69
CA VAL A 111 -8.87 2.46 1.81
C VAL A 111 -10.38 2.26 1.92
N GLU A 112 -10.92 2.22 3.14
CA GLU A 112 -12.38 2.12 3.38
C GLU A 112 -13.15 3.28 2.71
N LYS A 113 -12.63 4.51 2.78
CA LYS A 113 -13.23 5.67 2.12
C LYS A 113 -13.19 5.56 0.59
N ILE A 114 -12.10 5.05 0.03
CA ILE A 114 -11.99 4.83 -1.42
C ILE A 114 -13.05 3.82 -1.86
N ILE A 115 -13.20 2.70 -1.14
CA ILE A 115 -14.23 1.69 -1.40
C ILE A 115 -15.63 2.33 -1.36
N ALA A 116 -15.93 3.12 -0.32
CA ALA A 116 -17.21 3.82 -0.20
C ALA A 116 -17.50 4.79 -1.37
N VAL A 117 -16.46 5.46 -1.89
CA VAL A 117 -16.60 6.31 -3.09
C VAL A 117 -16.90 5.47 -4.33
N MET A 118 -16.22 4.34 -4.51
CA MET A 118 -16.45 3.42 -5.65
C MET A 118 -17.89 2.86 -5.63
N GLU A 119 -18.37 2.46 -4.46
CA GLU A 119 -19.76 2.08 -4.23
C GLU A 119 -20.76 3.19 -4.57
N ALA A 120 -20.48 4.43 -4.15
CA ALA A 120 -21.34 5.56 -4.46
C ALA A 120 -21.39 5.85 -5.97
N MET A 121 -20.26 5.76 -6.66
CA MET A 121 -20.17 5.95 -8.11
C MET A 121 -20.96 4.90 -8.90
N ARG A 122 -21.08 3.66 -8.41
CA ARG A 122 -21.92 2.63 -9.04
C ARG A 122 -23.41 2.90 -8.93
N ARG A 123 -23.84 3.60 -7.87
CA ARG A 123 -25.25 3.90 -7.60
C ARG A 123 -25.75 5.16 -8.33
N ALA A 124 -24.85 5.94 -8.92
CA ALA A 124 -25.14 7.18 -9.64
C ALA A 124 -25.34 6.93 -11.14
#